data_AF-A0AAV0EHK4-F1
#
_entry.id   AF-A0AAV0EHK4-F1
#
_cell.length_a   1.000
_cell.length_b   1.000
_cell.length_c   1.000
_cell.angle_alpha   90.00
_cell.angle_beta   90.00
_cell.angle_gamma   90.00
#
_symmetry.space_group_name_H-M   'P 1'
#
loop_
_entity.id
_entity.type
_entity.pdbx_description
1 polymer ?
#
loop_
_entity_poly.entity_id
_entity_poly.type
_entity_poly.pdbx_seq_one_letter_code
_entity_poly.pdbx_strand_id
1 'polypeptide(L)'
;MEDIEWEQRHHVLTHIISSPEPTPPPLYSQFFISTQVPCYLNWHYPPLLCPTPLLRKWALSRFLNRLTAPETSWRSQCPYSQPPPVVLAKGLEAANWGDEEKREYAMKRVKRRPLARRLHPFFAVMVPNILALSLFLWNPFPD
;
A
#
# COMPACT_ATOMS: atom_id res chain seq x y z
N MET A 1 21.85 -12.80 -7.06
CA MET A 1 20.92 -12.90 -8.21
C MET A 1 21.74 -13.32 -9.43
N GLU A 2 22.61 -14.31 -9.25
CA GLU A 2 23.73 -14.59 -10.18
C GLU A 2 23.56 -15.89 -10.95
N ASP A 3 22.61 -16.76 -10.55
CA ASP A 3 22.36 -18.05 -11.20
C ASP A 3 21.01 -18.08 -11.95
N ILE A 4 20.69 -17.02 -12.70
CA ILE A 4 19.50 -17.03 -13.57
C ILE A 4 19.98 -17.16 -15.01
N GLU A 5 19.61 -18.26 -15.66
CA GLU A 5 19.93 -18.55 -17.04
C GLU A 5 19.36 -17.47 -17.99
N TRP A 6 20.10 -17.14 -19.05
CA TRP A 6 19.72 -16.05 -19.96
C TRP A 6 18.34 -16.27 -20.60
N GLU A 7 18.00 -17.52 -20.92
CA GLU A 7 16.71 -17.91 -21.50
C GLU A 7 15.55 -17.60 -20.55
N GLN A 8 15.70 -17.93 -19.26
CA GLN A 8 14.71 -17.63 -18.22
C GLN A 8 14.49 -16.12 -18.09
N ARG A 9 15.56 -15.31 -18.16
CA ARG A 9 15.44 -13.85 -18.15
C ARG A 9 14.67 -13.35 -19.36
N HIS A 10 14.96 -13.89 -20.55
CA HIS A 10 14.28 -13.50 -21.78
C HIS A 10 12.78 -13.80 -21.71
N HIS A 11 12.39 -14.98 -21.22
CA HIS A 11 10.99 -15.34 -21.05
C HIS A 11 10.25 -14.47 -20.04
N VAL A 12 10.86 -14.17 -18.88
CA VAL A 12 10.27 -13.25 -17.89
C VAL A 12 10.09 -11.85 -18.48
N LEU A 13 11.10 -11.31 -19.15
CA LEU A 13 11.01 -9.98 -19.76
C LEU A 13 9.96 -9.94 -20.87
N THR A 14 9.90 -10.98 -21.71
CA THR A 14 8.90 -11.10 -22.77
C THR A 14 7.51 -11.09 -22.17
N HIS A 15 7.27 -11.87 -21.10
CA HIS A 15 6.00 -11.90 -20.39
C HIS A 15 5.67 -10.52 -19.79
N ILE A 16 6.62 -9.83 -19.17
CA ILE A 16 6.37 -8.50 -18.57
C ILE A 16 5.99 -7.46 -19.63
N ILE A 17 6.64 -7.52 -20.80
CA ILE A 17 6.41 -6.57 -21.89
C ILE A 17 5.10 -6.89 -22.65
N SER A 18 4.81 -8.18 -22.86
CA SER A 18 3.64 -8.60 -23.63
C SER A 18 2.32 -8.52 -22.85
N SER A 19 2.37 -8.69 -21.53
CA SER A 19 1.19 -8.59 -20.65
C SER A 19 1.38 -7.49 -19.59
N PRO A 20 1.27 -6.20 -19.96
CA PRO A 20 1.21 -5.10 -19.01
C PRO A 20 -0.15 -5.09 -18.32
N GLU A 21 -0.40 -6.10 -17.48
CA GLU A 21 -1.65 -6.27 -16.76
C GLU A 21 -1.74 -5.38 -15.51
N PRO A 22 -2.96 -5.08 -15.01
CA PRO A 22 -3.19 -4.18 -13.89
C PRO A 22 -2.48 -4.66 -12.61
N THR A 23 -2.19 -3.72 -11.70
CA THR A 23 -1.68 -4.04 -10.36
C THR A 23 -2.83 -4.30 -9.38
N PRO A 24 -2.95 -5.50 -8.78
CA PRO A 24 -1.99 -6.62 -8.82
C PRO A 24 -2.14 -7.50 -10.09
N PRO A 25 -1.01 -8.04 -10.60
CA PRO A 25 -1.02 -8.91 -11.78
C PRO A 25 -1.86 -10.19 -11.53
N PRO A 26 -2.38 -10.85 -12.58
CA PRO A 26 -3.21 -12.04 -12.44
C PRO A 26 -2.41 -13.22 -11.85
N LEU A 27 -3.10 -14.20 -11.27
CA LEU A 27 -2.44 -15.35 -10.63
C LEU A 27 -1.51 -16.11 -11.58
N TYR A 28 -1.94 -16.30 -12.83
CA TYR A 28 -1.14 -17.01 -13.83
C TYR A 28 0.23 -16.36 -14.06
N SER A 29 0.29 -15.03 -14.21
CA SER A 29 1.56 -14.33 -14.41
C SER A 29 2.43 -14.33 -13.18
N GLN A 30 1.84 -14.26 -11.98
CA GLN A 30 2.56 -14.40 -10.72
C GLN A 30 3.24 -15.78 -10.63
N PHE A 31 2.51 -16.85 -10.95
CA PHE A 31 3.07 -18.20 -10.96
C PHE A 31 4.13 -18.36 -12.04
N PHE A 32 3.87 -17.89 -13.27
CA PHE A 32 4.82 -17.95 -14.37
C PHE A 32 6.18 -17.33 -13.99
N ILE A 33 6.17 -16.10 -13.48
CA ILE A 33 7.41 -15.42 -13.08
C ILE A 33 8.06 -16.11 -11.89
N SER A 34 7.28 -16.57 -10.91
CA SER A 34 7.82 -17.31 -9.76
C SER A 34 8.47 -18.63 -10.17
N THR A 35 7.96 -19.32 -11.20
CA THR A 35 8.56 -20.58 -11.68
C THR A 35 9.86 -20.37 -12.42
N GLN A 36 9.99 -19.26 -13.18
CA GLN A 36 11.20 -18.97 -13.93
C GLN A 36 12.27 -18.28 -13.08
N VAL A 37 11.86 -17.42 -12.15
CA VAL A 37 12.75 -16.71 -11.23
C VAL A 37 12.15 -16.78 -9.82
N PRO A 38 12.47 -17.84 -9.04
CA PRO A 38 11.83 -18.13 -7.75
C PRO A 38 11.96 -17.01 -6.71
N CYS A 39 13.02 -16.22 -6.83
CA CYS A 39 13.33 -15.11 -5.94
C CYS A 39 13.40 -13.77 -6.69
N TYR A 40 12.49 -13.55 -7.63
CA TYR A 40 12.40 -12.28 -8.34
C TYR A 40 11.96 -11.16 -7.39
N LEU A 41 12.91 -10.31 -6.99
CA LEU A 41 12.66 -9.24 -6.02
C LEU A 41 12.15 -7.99 -6.74
N ASN A 42 10.89 -8.03 -7.19
CA ASN A 42 10.20 -6.90 -7.80
C ASN A 42 8.98 -6.50 -6.95
N TRP A 43 8.68 -5.21 -6.92
CA TRP A 43 7.51 -4.65 -6.25
C TRP A 43 6.17 -5.14 -6.81
N HIS A 44 6.15 -5.53 -8.10
CA HIS A 44 4.93 -5.93 -8.79
C HIS A 44 4.60 -7.42 -8.64
N TYR A 45 5.60 -8.29 -8.53
CA TYR A 45 5.42 -9.74 -8.49
C TYR A 45 5.86 -10.31 -7.14
N PRO A 46 5.03 -11.13 -6.48
CA PRO A 46 5.38 -11.74 -5.21
C PRO A 46 6.46 -12.82 -5.38
N PRO A 47 7.47 -12.89 -4.50
CA PRO A 47 8.46 -13.97 -4.50
C PRO A 47 7.88 -15.22 -3.80
N LEU A 48 6.93 -15.90 -4.45
CA LEU A 48 6.11 -16.98 -3.89
C LEU A 48 6.93 -18.23 -3.49
N LEU A 49 7.93 -18.59 -4.29
CA LEU A 49 8.73 -19.82 -4.11
C LEU A 49 10.02 -19.60 -3.31
N CYS A 50 10.19 -18.39 -2.78
CA CYS A 50 11.40 -17.94 -2.10
C CYS A 50 11.24 -18.17 -0.57
N PRO A 51 12.32 -18.34 0.21
CA PRO A 51 12.21 -18.59 1.65
C PRO A 51 11.40 -17.50 2.38
N THR A 52 10.66 -17.93 3.40
CA THR A 52 9.70 -17.14 4.18
C THR A 52 10.14 -15.74 4.65
N PRO A 53 11.41 -15.44 5.00
CA PRO A 53 11.79 -14.07 5.36
C PRO A 53 11.63 -13.07 4.22
N LEU A 54 11.81 -13.48 2.95
CA LEU A 54 11.72 -12.58 1.81
C LEU A 54 10.27 -12.29 1.43
N LEU A 55 9.40 -13.29 1.49
CA LEU A 55 7.96 -13.11 1.27
C LEU A 55 7.35 -12.16 2.31
N ARG A 56 7.73 -12.29 3.59
CA ARG A 56 7.27 -11.39 4.66
C ARG A 56 7.75 -9.96 4.45
N LYS A 57 9.02 -9.76 4.10
CA LYS A 57 9.59 -8.44 3.78
C LYS A 57 8.88 -7.81 2.58
N TRP A 58 8.63 -8.58 1.53
CA TRP A 58 7.88 -8.13 0.36
C TRP A 58 6.45 -7.73 0.71
N ALA A 59 5.73 -8.57 1.46
CA ALA A 59 4.36 -8.31 1.87
C ALA A 59 4.26 -7.04 2.73
N LEU A 60 5.18 -6.85 3.67
CA LEU A 60 5.25 -5.67 4.52
C LEU A 60 5.59 -4.41 3.71
N SER A 61 6.51 -4.50 2.75
CA SER A 61 6.84 -3.41 1.82
C SER A 61 5.64 -3.02 0.95
N ARG A 62 4.93 -4.00 0.39
CA ARG A 62 3.73 -3.76 -0.42
C ARG A 62 2.61 -3.14 0.41
N PHE A 63 2.43 -3.61 1.64
CA PHE A 63 1.45 -3.06 2.58
C PHE A 63 1.76 -1.61 2.93
N LEU A 64 3.02 -1.30 3.29
CA LEU A 64 3.45 0.07 3.59
C LEU A 64 3.29 1.02 2.40
N ASN A 65 3.63 0.59 1.18
CA ASN A 65 3.43 1.45 0.01
C ASN A 65 1.95 1.73 -0.30
N ARG A 66 1.07 0.75 -0.08
CA ARG A 66 -0.38 0.99 -0.23
C ARG A 66 -0.91 1.99 0.79
N LEU A 67 -0.30 2.06 1.98
CA LEU A 67 -0.66 3.03 3.02
C LEU A 67 -0.11 4.43 2.74
N THR A 68 1.09 4.55 2.17
CA THR A 68 1.72 5.85 1.89
C THR A 68 1.27 6.48 0.56
N ALA A 69 0.90 5.65 -0.42
CA ALA A 69 0.45 6.07 -1.75
C ALA A 69 -0.76 5.22 -2.16
N PRO A 70 -1.98 5.58 -1.72
CA PRO A 70 -3.17 4.85 -2.15
C PRO A 70 -3.31 4.95 -3.68
N GLU A 71 -3.09 3.82 -4.36
CA GLU A 71 -3.44 3.60 -5.78
C GLU A 71 -4.97 3.77 -6.01
N THR A 72 -5.75 3.97 -4.95
CA THR A 72 -7.19 4.24 -4.97
C THR A 72 -7.53 5.72 -5.16
N SER A 73 -6.56 6.60 -5.41
CA SER A 73 -6.93 7.91 -5.92
C SER A 73 -7.65 7.69 -7.25
N TRP A 74 -8.84 8.26 -7.44
CA TRP A 74 -9.61 8.15 -8.68
C TRP A 74 -8.78 8.50 -9.93
N ARG A 75 -7.68 9.25 -9.72
CA ARG A 75 -6.70 9.69 -10.72
C ARG A 75 -5.78 8.58 -11.25
N SER A 76 -5.59 7.46 -10.53
CA SER A 76 -4.70 6.36 -10.95
C SER A 76 -5.40 5.24 -11.73
N GLN A 77 -6.75 5.24 -11.79
CA GLN A 77 -7.51 4.18 -12.45
C GLN A 77 -7.84 4.45 -13.93
N CYS A 78 -7.69 5.70 -14.39
CA CYS A 78 -8.07 6.08 -15.76
C CYS A 78 -6.90 6.78 -16.49
N PRO A 79 -6.12 6.05 -17.32
CA PRO A 79 -4.97 6.61 -18.02
C PRO A 79 -5.35 7.66 -19.08
N TYR A 80 -6.61 7.67 -19.54
CA TYR A 80 -7.08 8.55 -20.61
C TYR A 80 -7.91 9.74 -20.12
N SER A 81 -8.29 9.79 -18.84
CA SER A 81 -9.01 10.93 -18.29
C SER A 81 -8.01 11.85 -17.58
N GLN A 82 -7.86 13.08 -18.07
CA GLN A 82 -7.18 14.09 -17.27
C GLN A 82 -7.94 14.22 -15.95
N PRO A 83 -7.24 14.12 -14.80
CA PRO A 83 -7.92 14.32 -13.54
C PRO A 83 -8.52 15.72 -13.53
N PRO A 84 -9.72 15.91 -12.95
CA PRO A 84 -10.27 17.24 -12.79
C PRO A 84 -9.22 18.13 -12.11
N PRO A 85 -9.12 19.42 -12.53
CA PRO A 85 -8.16 20.34 -11.95
C PRO A 85 -8.28 20.30 -10.43
N VAL A 86 -7.16 20.40 -9.73
CA VAL A 86 -7.15 20.37 -8.26
C VAL A 86 -7.93 21.60 -7.78
N VAL A 87 -9.22 21.43 -7.52
CA VAL A 87 -10.04 22.47 -6.92
C VAL A 87 -9.81 22.39 -5.41
N LEU A 88 -9.45 23.52 -4.82
CA LEU A 88 -9.36 23.64 -3.37
C LEU A 88 -10.72 23.28 -2.76
N ALA A 89 -10.72 22.48 -1.70
CA ALA A 89 -11.96 22.14 -1.00
C ALA A 89 -12.67 23.43 -0.56
N LYS A 90 -14.02 23.46 -0.59
CA LYS A 90 -14.79 24.62 -0.12
C LYS A 90 -14.34 25.02 1.29
N GLY A 91 -13.85 26.25 1.43
CA GLY A 91 -13.30 26.79 2.69
C GLY A 91 -11.78 26.71 2.84
N LEU A 92 -11.05 26.20 1.84
CA LEU A 92 -9.59 26.26 1.79
C LEU A 92 -9.15 27.38 0.84
N GLU A 93 -8.50 28.41 1.37
CA GLU A 93 -7.91 29.48 0.55
C GLU A 93 -6.71 28.96 -0.24
N ALA A 94 -6.45 29.56 -1.40
CA ALA A 94 -5.30 29.20 -2.22
C ALA A 94 -4.00 29.47 -1.45
N ALA A 95 -3.10 28.49 -1.45
CA ALA A 95 -1.87 28.56 -0.69
C ALA A 95 -0.85 29.50 -1.36
N ASN A 96 -1.09 30.80 -1.31
CA ASN A 96 -0.13 31.85 -1.69
C ASN A 96 0.84 32.12 -0.53
N TRP A 97 1.53 31.09 -0.07
CA TRP A 97 2.23 31.18 1.20
C TRP A 97 3.69 31.59 1.00
N GLY A 98 4.08 32.69 1.63
CA GLY A 98 5.49 33.06 1.78
C GLY A 98 6.26 32.03 2.63
N ASP A 99 7.59 32.10 2.65
CA ASP A 99 8.40 31.13 3.41
C ASP A 99 8.17 31.20 4.93
N GLU A 100 7.81 32.38 5.44
CA GLU A 100 7.43 32.57 6.85
C GLU A 100 6.08 31.91 7.17
N GLU A 101 5.09 32.06 6.28
CA GLU A 101 3.75 31.48 6.43
C GLU A 101 3.76 29.95 6.32
N LYS A 102 4.62 29.40 5.46
CA LYS A 102 4.89 27.95 5.40
C LYS A 102 5.41 27.42 6.73
N ARG A 103 6.36 28.13 7.35
CA ARG A 103 6.95 27.74 8.64
C ARG A 103 5.93 27.80 9.76
N GLU A 104 5.12 28.86 9.81
CA GLU A 104 4.04 28.98 10.79
C GLU A 104 3.00 27.87 10.66
N TYR A 105 2.58 27.52 9.44
CA TYR A 105 1.64 26.44 9.25
C TYR A 105 2.22 25.09 9.64
N ALA A 106 3.48 24.82 9.30
CA ALA A 106 4.16 23.60 9.72
C ALA A 106 4.18 23.50 11.25
N MET A 107 4.50 24.59 11.94
CA MET A 107 4.44 24.66 13.41
C MET A 107 3.02 24.47 13.94
N LYS A 108 2.00 25.10 13.33
CA LYS A 108 0.59 24.91 13.69
C LYS A 108 0.16 23.45 13.51
N ARG A 109 0.64 22.76 12.47
CA ARG A 109 0.40 21.31 12.23
C ARG A 109 1.05 20.43 13.30
N VAL A 110 2.31 20.71 13.66
CA VAL A 110 3.01 19.98 14.72
C VAL A 110 2.34 20.21 16.08
N LYS A 111 1.84 21.44 16.31
CA LYS A 111 1.13 21.81 17.54
C LYS A 111 -0.30 21.25 17.62
N ARG A 112 -0.92 20.89 16.48
CA ARG A 112 -2.18 20.13 16.47
C ARG A 112 -1.89 18.76 17.08
N ARG A 113 -2.24 18.62 18.37
CA ARG A 113 -2.07 17.37 19.12
C ARG A 113 -2.70 16.23 18.31
N PRO A 114 -2.01 15.09 18.15
CA PRO A 114 -2.60 13.93 17.48
C PRO A 114 -3.92 13.58 18.17
N LEU A 115 -4.93 13.18 17.39
CA LEU A 115 -6.25 12.77 17.91
C LEU A 115 -6.11 11.76 19.06
N ALA A 116 -5.06 10.92 19.00
CA ALA A 116 -4.66 9.96 20.01
C ALA A 116 -4.47 10.54 21.42
N ARG A 117 -4.08 11.82 21.56
CA ARG A 117 -3.87 12.45 22.88
C ARG A 117 -5.16 12.96 23.54
N ARG A 118 -6.30 12.97 22.82
CA ARG A 118 -7.61 13.30 23.41
C ARG A 118 -8.31 12.09 24.04
N LEU A 119 -7.92 10.87 23.65
CA LEU A 119 -8.48 9.67 24.24
C LEU A 119 -7.70 9.32 25.51
N HIS A 120 -8.41 9.05 26.59
CA HIS A 120 -7.79 8.57 27.82
C HIS A 120 -7.02 7.28 27.51
N PRO A 121 -5.77 7.08 28.00
CA PRO A 121 -4.94 5.91 27.69
C PRO A 121 -5.66 4.57 27.90
N PHE A 122 -6.62 4.54 28.82
CA PHE A 122 -7.51 3.42 29.07
C PHE A 122 -8.27 2.94 27.83
N PHE A 123 -8.75 3.84 26.97
CA PHE A 123 -9.46 3.45 25.75
C PHE A 123 -8.56 2.70 24.77
N ALA A 124 -7.26 3.02 24.72
CA ALA A 124 -6.31 2.30 23.86
C ALA A 124 -6.13 0.83 24.28
N VAL A 125 -6.35 0.50 25.57
CA VAL A 125 -6.28 -0.88 26.09
C VAL A 125 -7.65 -1.55 26.07
N MET A 126 -8.71 -0.83 26.42
CA MET A 126 -10.05 -1.39 26.54
C MET A 126 -10.69 -1.72 25.20
N VAL A 127 -10.56 -0.84 24.21
CA VAL A 127 -11.19 -1.03 22.89
C VAL A 127 -10.77 -2.36 22.24
N PRO A 128 -9.47 -2.71 22.13
CA PRO A 128 -9.09 -4.00 21.57
C PRO A 128 -9.54 -5.20 22.41
N ASN A 129 -9.53 -5.08 23.74
CA ASN A 129 -9.96 -6.17 24.63
C ASN A 129 -11.47 -6.44 24.56
N ILE A 130 -12.30 -5.38 24.50
CA ILE A 130 -13.75 -5.51 24.33
C ILE A 130 -14.07 -6.09 22.95
N LEU A 131 -13.36 -5.64 21.90
CA LEU A 131 -13.51 -6.19 20.56
C LEU A 131 -13.16 -7.69 20.53
N ALA A 132 -12.05 -8.09 21.16
CA ALA A 132 -11.67 -9.49 21.28
C ALA A 132 -12.72 -10.32 22.06
N LEU A 133 -13.23 -9.81 23.18
CA LEU A 133 -14.30 -10.46 23.94
C LEU A 133 -15.58 -10.60 23.12
N SER A 134 -15.96 -9.59 22.35
CA SER A 134 -17.14 -9.67 21.48
C SER A 134 -17.00 -10.73 20.39
N LEU A 135 -15.78 -10.91 19.85
CA LEU A 135 -15.50 -11.97 18.88
C LEU A 135 -15.50 -13.36 19.52
N PHE A 136 -15.05 -13.50 20.77
CA PHE A 136 -15.12 -14.76 21.51
C PHE A 136 -16.56 -15.16 21.87
N LEU A 137 -17.42 -14.17 22.16
CA LEU A 137 -18.82 -14.40 22.49
C LEU A 137 -19.72 -14.53 21.25
N TRP A 138 -19.21 -14.15 20.08
CA TRP A 138 -19.93 -14.36 18.83
C TRP A 138 -19.81 -15.84 18.45
N ASN A 139 -20.92 -16.56 18.53
CA ASN A 139 -21.02 -17.93 18.02
C ASN A 139 -21.20 -17.89 16.49
N PRO A 140 -20.21 -18.28 15.68
CA PRO A 140 -20.28 -18.15 14.22
C PRO A 140 -21.20 -19.19 13.57
N PHE A 141 -21.67 -20.18 14.34
CA PHE A 141 -22.61 -21.21 13.91
C PHE A 141 -23.82 -21.22 14.85
N PRO A 142 -24.92 -20.55 14.51
CA PRO A 142 -26.20 -20.80 15.15
C PRO A 142 -26.74 -22.17 14.68
N ASP A 143 -27.21 -23.00 15.61
CA ASP A 143 -27.93 -24.25 15.32
C ASP A 143 -29.20 -24.00 14.49
#